data_AF-A0A0S8GAE1-F1
#
_entry.id   AF-A0A0S8GAE1-F1
#
_cell.length_a   1.000
_cell.length_b   1.000
_cell.length_c   1.000
_cell.angle_alpha   90.00
_cell.angle_beta   90.00
_cell.angle_gamma   90.00
#
_symmetry.space_group_name_H-M   'P 1'
#
loop_
_entity.id
_entity.type
_entity.pdbx_description
1 polymer ?
#
loop_
_entity_poly.entity_id
_entity_poly.type
_entity_poly.pdbx_seq_one_letter_code
_entity_poly.pdbx_strand_id
1 'polypeptide(L)'
;MEITAVRPRPEVVKGYVEPIPECYARLKQLVDMSKQELEKSAFLDNLVAEKFTTFSQLLSQLHDIAIKERNGETLTDDEYIFIHNIGGALEGLETFPAGGYQTETDESAALIADVHTDPNTKMVLEVANAVPALLYTVVTIEGKPHLFAGGVYDYYEFLQPLAERLTDEQWQELSPKPEKPEWIEFFAE
;
A
#
# COMPACT_ATOMS: atom_id res chain seq x y z
N MET A 1 5.50 -18.06 50.11
CA MET A 1 4.77 -16.99 49.42
C MET A 1 4.90 -17.29 47.94
N GLU A 2 3.97 -18.07 47.39
CA GLU A 2 3.95 -18.41 45.97
C GLU A 2 3.49 -17.19 45.19
N ILE A 3 4.30 -16.76 44.23
CA ILE A 3 3.99 -15.65 43.34
C ILE A 3 3.03 -16.20 42.28
N THR A 4 1.73 -16.06 42.53
CA THR A 4 0.69 -16.42 41.56
C THR A 4 0.42 -15.26 40.60
N ALA A 5 0.32 -15.60 39.31
CA ALA A 5 -0.06 -14.79 38.16
C ALA A 5 1.08 -14.03 37.44
N VAL A 6 1.94 -14.78 36.73
CA VAL A 6 2.51 -14.27 35.48
C VAL A 6 1.34 -14.08 34.51
N ARG A 7 1.14 -12.86 34.00
CA ARG A 7 0.12 -12.63 32.96
C ARG A 7 0.42 -13.56 31.78
N PRO A 8 -0.58 -14.24 31.19
CA PRO A 8 -0.36 -15.02 29.99
C PRO A 8 0.26 -14.10 28.93
N ARG A 9 1.30 -14.60 28.25
CA ARG A 9 1.94 -13.85 27.18
C ARG A 9 0.86 -13.54 26.14
N PRO A 10 0.74 -12.29 25.67
CA PRO A 10 -0.21 -11.97 24.60
C PRO A 10 0.02 -12.93 23.43
N GLU A 11 -1.05 -13.52 22.91
CA GLU A 11 -0.95 -14.33 21.70
C GLU A 11 -0.53 -13.41 20.54
N VAL A 12 0.43 -13.88 19.76
CA VAL A 12 0.87 -13.15 18.57
C VAL A 12 -0.24 -13.21 17.54
N VAL A 13 -0.75 -12.05 17.13
CA VAL A 13 -1.77 -11.94 16.09
C VAL A 13 -1.17 -12.47 14.79
N LYS A 14 -1.83 -13.46 14.18
CA LYS A 14 -1.40 -14.04 12.91
C LYS A 14 -1.62 -13.01 11.80
N GLY A 15 -0.59 -12.80 11.01
CA GLY A 15 -0.61 -12.02 9.77
C GLY A 15 -0.49 -12.94 8.57
N TYR A 16 -0.69 -12.38 7.37
CA TYR A 16 -0.55 -13.11 6.11
C TYR A 16 0.14 -12.22 5.08
N VAL A 17 0.97 -12.82 4.24
CA VAL A 17 1.57 -12.18 3.07
C VAL A 17 1.15 -12.97 1.83
N GLU A 18 0.67 -12.27 0.81
CA GLU A 18 0.24 -12.89 -0.44
C GLU A 18 1.38 -13.74 -1.05
N PRO A 19 1.16 -15.04 -1.37
CA PRO A 19 2.20 -16.00 -1.73
C PRO A 19 2.66 -15.84 -3.19
N ILE A 20 3.09 -14.63 -3.56
CA ILE A 20 3.64 -14.28 -4.87
C ILE A 20 5.09 -13.80 -4.70
N PRO A 21 6.06 -14.68 -4.39
CA PRO A 21 7.47 -14.31 -4.18
C PRO A 21 8.06 -13.53 -5.35
N GLU A 22 7.69 -13.88 -6.58
CA GLU A 22 8.20 -13.25 -7.80
C GLU A 22 7.86 -11.75 -7.87
N CYS A 23 6.73 -11.33 -7.26
CA CYS A 23 6.37 -9.91 -7.16
C CYS A 23 7.39 -9.15 -6.31
N TYR A 24 7.63 -9.61 -5.08
CA TYR A 24 8.56 -8.99 -4.15
C TYR A 24 10.01 -9.01 -4.66
N ALA A 25 10.44 -10.12 -5.28
CA ALA A 25 11.78 -10.22 -5.86
C ALA A 25 12.00 -9.20 -6.99
N ARG A 26 11.03 -9.04 -7.89
CA ARG A 26 11.12 -8.08 -9.01
C ARG A 26 11.09 -6.63 -8.52
N LEU A 27 10.23 -6.32 -7.55
CA LEU A 27 10.20 -5.01 -6.93
C LEU A 27 11.53 -4.70 -6.23
N LYS A 28 12.08 -5.65 -5.48
CA LYS A 28 13.37 -5.48 -4.82
C LYS A 28 14.48 -5.20 -5.84
N GLN A 29 14.51 -5.96 -6.92
CA GLN A 29 15.48 -5.76 -7.99
C GLN A 29 15.36 -4.35 -8.60
N LEU A 30 14.15 -3.86 -8.84
CA LEU A 30 13.91 -2.51 -9.33
C LEU A 30 14.46 -1.45 -8.35
N VAL A 31 14.15 -1.59 -7.06
CA VAL A 31 14.62 -0.70 -5.98
C VAL A 31 16.15 -0.68 -5.91
N ASP A 32 16.80 -1.84 -5.95
CA ASP A 32 18.25 -1.96 -5.91
C ASP A 32 18.91 -1.33 -7.14
N MET A 33 18.35 -1.55 -8.34
CA MET A 33 18.84 -0.96 -9.58
C MET A 33 18.66 0.56 -9.57
N SER A 34 17.50 1.07 -9.15
CA SER A 34 17.24 2.51 -9.03
C SER A 34 18.23 3.17 -8.07
N LYS A 35 18.47 2.57 -6.90
CA LYS A 35 19.49 3.07 -5.96
C LYS A 35 20.86 3.12 -6.61
N GLN A 36 21.30 2.03 -7.23
CA GLN A 36 22.62 1.93 -7.86
C GLN A 36 22.81 2.99 -8.97
N GLU A 37 21.82 3.22 -9.82
CA GLU A 37 21.92 4.21 -10.89
C GLU A 37 21.92 5.65 -10.35
N LEU A 38 21.12 5.93 -9.32
CA LEU A 38 21.09 7.25 -8.69
C LEU A 38 22.40 7.55 -7.95
N GLU A 39 23.02 6.57 -7.28
CA GLU A 39 24.33 6.72 -6.65
C GLU A 39 25.42 7.08 -7.67
N LYS A 40 25.42 6.43 -8.84
CA LYS A 40 26.38 6.74 -9.92
C LYS A 40 26.22 8.17 -10.44
N SER A 41 25.00 8.68 -10.44
CA SER A 41 24.69 10.02 -10.96
C SER A 41 25.06 11.16 -10.00
N ALA A 42 25.54 10.85 -8.78
CA ALA A 42 25.87 11.81 -7.72
C ALA A 42 24.71 12.70 -7.23
N PHE A 43 23.47 12.34 -7.57
CA PHE A 43 22.25 13.03 -7.14
C PHE A 43 21.56 12.37 -5.94
N LEU A 44 22.08 11.24 -5.45
CA LEU A 44 21.45 10.53 -4.34
C LEU A 44 21.90 11.09 -3.00
N ASP A 45 20.98 11.75 -2.31
CA ASP A 45 21.16 12.15 -0.92
C ASP A 45 21.21 10.93 0.02
N ASN A 46 21.98 11.03 1.11
CA ASN A 46 22.20 9.93 2.05
C ASN A 46 20.89 9.43 2.68
N LEU A 47 19.95 10.34 2.99
CA LEU A 47 18.66 9.95 3.56
C LEU A 47 17.88 9.10 2.57
N VAL A 48 17.87 9.49 1.30
CA VAL A 48 17.18 8.73 0.24
C VAL A 48 17.86 7.38 0.01
N ALA A 49 19.20 7.32 0.05
CA ALA A 49 19.95 6.07 -0.05
C ALA A 49 19.63 5.09 1.08
N GLU A 50 19.45 5.59 2.31
CA GLU A 50 19.01 4.80 3.46
C GLU A 50 17.59 4.26 3.23
N LYS A 51 16.64 5.11 2.81
CA LYS A 51 15.27 4.70 2.47
C LYS A 51 15.23 3.58 1.42
N PHE A 52 16.02 3.70 0.34
CA PHE A 52 16.15 2.62 -0.66
C PHE A 52 16.64 1.31 -0.03
N THR A 53 17.60 1.39 0.90
CA THR A 53 18.14 0.22 1.58
C THR A 53 17.09 -0.43 2.48
N THR A 54 16.38 0.36 3.28
CA THR A 54 15.27 -0.11 4.12
C THR A 54 14.17 -0.74 3.29
N PHE A 55 13.79 -0.15 2.15
CA PHE A 55 12.76 -0.70 1.30
C PHE A 55 13.19 -2.02 0.64
N SER A 56 14.44 -2.11 0.20
CA SER A 56 15.01 -3.36 -0.32
C SER A 56 15.01 -4.48 0.73
N GLN A 57 15.33 -4.16 1.99
CA GLN A 57 15.28 -5.12 3.11
C GLN A 57 13.84 -5.57 3.41
N LEU A 58 12.89 -4.63 3.44
CA LEU A 58 11.47 -4.91 3.60
C LEU A 58 10.97 -5.90 2.55
N LEU A 59 11.27 -5.63 1.27
CA LEU A 59 10.89 -6.49 0.16
C LEU A 59 11.56 -7.87 0.23
N SER A 60 12.80 -7.95 0.72
CA SER A 60 13.48 -9.23 0.96
C SER A 60 12.77 -10.06 2.03
N GLN A 61 12.33 -9.44 3.12
CA GLN A 61 11.60 -10.14 4.19
C GLN A 61 10.22 -10.61 3.70
N LEU A 62 9.49 -9.76 2.99
CA LEU A 62 8.20 -10.13 2.39
C LEU A 62 8.35 -11.28 1.38
N HIS A 63 9.42 -11.26 0.57
CA HIS A 63 9.75 -12.35 -0.34
C HIS A 63 9.93 -13.69 0.38
N ASP A 64 10.73 -13.70 1.44
CA ASP A 64 11.04 -14.93 2.18
C ASP A 64 9.78 -15.48 2.89
N ILE A 65 8.94 -14.60 3.44
CA ILE A 65 7.65 -14.96 4.02
C ILE A 65 6.71 -15.50 2.95
N ALA A 66 6.63 -14.87 1.77
CA ALA A 66 5.77 -15.33 0.68
C ALA A 66 6.17 -16.74 0.18
N ILE A 67 7.45 -17.10 0.23
CA ILE A 67 7.89 -18.48 -0.08
C ILE A 67 7.34 -19.46 0.95
N LYS A 68 7.43 -19.12 2.24
CA LYS A 68 6.92 -19.97 3.32
C LYS A 68 5.41 -20.15 3.22
N GLU A 69 4.68 -19.06 3.01
CA GLU A 69 3.22 -19.09 2.81
C GLU A 69 2.85 -19.98 1.61
N ARG A 70 3.56 -19.84 0.48
CA ARG A 70 3.37 -20.67 -0.72
C ARG A 70 3.62 -22.16 -0.46
N ASN A 71 4.58 -22.48 0.39
CA ASN A 71 4.94 -23.85 0.76
C ASN A 71 4.09 -24.42 1.90
N GLY A 72 3.20 -23.62 2.51
CA GLY A 72 2.44 -24.01 3.69
C GLY A 72 3.30 -24.19 4.94
N GLU A 73 4.45 -23.51 5.01
CA GLU A 73 5.34 -23.52 6.16
C GLU A 73 4.85 -22.57 7.25
N THR A 74 4.98 -22.96 8.52
CA THR A 74 4.61 -22.11 9.65
C THR A 74 5.61 -20.96 9.81
N LEU A 75 5.12 -19.72 9.82
CA LEU A 75 5.94 -18.56 10.14
C LEU A 75 6.33 -18.53 11.62
N THR A 76 7.48 -17.93 11.90
CA THR A 76 7.98 -17.68 13.25
C THR A 76 7.26 -16.51 13.93
N ASP A 77 7.35 -16.40 15.26
CA ASP A 77 6.78 -15.27 16.02
C ASP A 77 7.33 -13.92 15.53
N ASP A 78 8.62 -13.85 15.21
CA ASP A 78 9.27 -12.62 14.72
C ASP A 78 8.74 -12.21 13.34
N GLU A 79 8.40 -13.17 12.47
CA GLU A 79 7.81 -12.90 11.16
C GLU A 79 6.36 -12.41 11.30
N TYR A 80 5.58 -12.97 12.22
CA TYR A 80 4.25 -12.43 12.51
C TYR A 80 4.31 -11.03 13.13
N ILE A 81 5.28 -10.76 14.01
CA ILE A 81 5.52 -9.42 14.57
C ILE A 81 5.93 -8.46 13.45
N PHE A 82 6.76 -8.88 12.50
CA PHE A 82 7.12 -8.07 11.34
C PHE A 82 5.88 -7.70 10.52
N ILE A 83 5.03 -8.67 10.17
CA ILE A 83 3.79 -8.42 9.41
C ILE A 83 2.88 -7.46 10.17
N HIS A 84 2.73 -7.65 11.48
CA HIS A 84 1.92 -6.77 12.32
C HIS A 84 2.40 -5.31 12.29
N ASN A 85 3.71 -5.10 12.20
CA ASN A 85 4.33 -3.77 12.21
C ASN A 85 4.59 -3.19 10.81
N ILE A 86 4.03 -3.80 9.75
CA ILE A 86 4.27 -3.36 8.37
C ILE A 86 3.87 -1.90 8.13
N GLY A 87 2.79 -1.43 8.78
CA GLY A 87 2.34 -0.05 8.67
C GLY A 87 3.40 0.96 9.14
N GLY A 88 4.02 0.71 10.29
CA GLY A 88 5.10 1.57 10.78
C GLY A 88 6.37 1.49 9.93
N ALA A 89 6.64 0.34 9.31
CA ALA A 89 7.75 0.22 8.36
C ALA A 89 7.50 1.05 7.08
N LEU A 90 6.27 1.08 6.57
CA LEU A 90 5.87 1.89 5.41
C LEU A 90 5.82 3.40 5.74
N GLU A 91 5.25 3.77 6.88
CA GLU A 91 5.27 5.16 7.39
C GLU A 91 6.73 5.66 7.54
N GLY A 92 7.60 4.79 8.06
CA GLY A 92 9.03 5.06 8.14
C GLY A 92 9.69 5.24 6.78
N LEU A 93 9.16 4.68 5.69
CA LEU A 93 9.67 4.89 4.33
C LEU A 93 9.17 6.20 3.70
N GLU A 94 7.92 6.59 3.95
CA GLU A 94 7.34 7.81 3.39
C GLU A 94 7.75 9.08 4.15
N THR A 95 8.08 8.97 5.44
CA THR A 95 8.35 10.14 6.28
C THR A 95 9.71 10.77 5.96
N PHE A 96 9.70 12.03 5.53
CA PHE A 96 10.91 12.85 5.37
C PHE A 96 10.93 14.01 6.39
N PRO A 97 12.10 14.42 6.93
CA PRO A 97 12.21 15.46 7.95
C PRO A 97 11.58 16.83 7.59
N ALA A 98 11.40 17.10 6.30
CA ALA A 98 10.82 18.35 5.78
C ALA A 98 9.57 18.12 4.90
N GLY A 99 9.06 16.88 4.82
CA GLY A 99 8.03 16.45 3.87
C GLY A 99 6.66 16.17 4.48
N GLY A 100 6.31 16.80 5.59
CA GLY A 100 5.03 16.58 6.26
C GLY A 100 3.85 17.20 5.51
N TYR A 101 2.68 16.58 5.65
CA TYR A 101 1.39 17.13 5.22
C TYR A 101 1.16 18.51 5.81
N GLN A 102 0.79 19.50 4.99
CA GLN A 102 0.61 20.89 5.43
C GLN A 102 -0.85 21.29 5.55
N THR A 103 -1.74 20.54 4.89
CA THR A 103 -3.18 20.77 4.84
C THR A 103 -3.95 19.47 5.05
N GLU A 104 -5.23 19.57 5.44
CA GLU A 104 -6.12 18.41 5.51
C GLU A 104 -6.28 17.72 4.14
N THR A 105 -6.17 18.48 3.05
CA THR A 105 -6.15 17.96 1.68
C THR A 105 -4.97 17.01 1.46
N ASP A 106 -3.78 17.35 1.97
CA ASP A 106 -2.57 16.55 1.80
C ASP A 106 -2.63 15.24 2.61
N GLU A 107 -3.29 15.26 3.77
CA GLU A 107 -3.47 14.06 4.62
C GLU A 107 -4.49 13.07 4.06
N SER A 108 -5.37 13.53 3.16
CA SER A 108 -6.41 12.71 2.56
C SER A 108 -5.81 11.72 1.57
N ALA A 109 -6.21 10.45 1.70
CA ALA A 109 -5.88 9.45 0.69
C ALA A 109 -6.58 9.71 -0.65
N ALA A 110 -7.64 10.51 -0.70
CA ALA A 110 -8.43 10.73 -1.92
C ALA A 110 -7.78 11.77 -2.84
N LEU A 111 -7.31 11.30 -4.00
CA LEU A 111 -6.62 12.10 -5.01
C LEU A 111 -7.32 11.98 -6.37
N ILE A 112 -7.18 12.99 -7.21
CA ILE A 112 -7.66 13.00 -8.59
C ILE A 112 -6.58 13.48 -9.57
N ALA A 113 -6.57 12.90 -10.77
CA ALA A 113 -5.65 13.30 -11.83
C ALA A 113 -6.32 13.26 -13.20
N ASP A 114 -6.06 14.29 -14.01
CA ASP A 114 -6.27 14.26 -15.46
C ASP A 114 -5.19 13.38 -16.09
N VAL A 115 -5.60 12.23 -16.65
CA VAL A 115 -4.70 11.28 -17.32
C VAL A 115 -4.72 11.42 -18.84
N HIS A 116 -5.72 12.12 -19.40
CA HIS A 116 -5.82 12.38 -20.83
C HIS A 116 -6.71 13.60 -21.12
N THR A 117 -6.29 14.42 -22.08
CA THR A 117 -7.03 15.61 -22.54
C THR A 117 -7.29 15.55 -24.04
N ASP A 118 -8.56 15.62 -24.45
CA ASP A 118 -8.95 15.79 -25.85
C ASP A 118 -9.33 17.26 -26.14
N PRO A 119 -8.45 18.02 -26.81
CA PRO A 119 -8.71 19.43 -27.11
C PRO A 119 -9.82 19.63 -28.16
N ASN A 120 -10.18 18.62 -28.95
CA ASN A 120 -11.19 18.75 -30.00
C ASN A 120 -12.60 18.74 -29.41
N THR A 121 -12.87 17.78 -28.52
CA THR A 121 -14.15 17.68 -27.81
C THR A 121 -14.19 18.54 -26.55
N LYS A 122 -13.03 19.06 -26.10
CA LYS A 122 -12.87 19.81 -24.85
C LYS A 122 -13.27 18.98 -23.63
N MET A 123 -12.93 17.70 -23.65
CA MET A 123 -13.14 16.76 -22.56
C MET A 123 -11.81 16.27 -22.02
N VAL A 124 -11.80 15.87 -20.76
CA VAL A 124 -10.67 15.23 -20.08
C VAL A 124 -11.13 13.90 -19.49
N LEU A 125 -10.21 12.95 -19.41
CA LEU A 125 -10.37 11.72 -18.65
C LEU A 125 -9.71 11.93 -17.29
N GLU A 126 -10.52 11.95 -16.24
CA GLU A 126 -10.04 12.03 -14.87
C GLU A 126 -10.12 10.65 -14.21
N VAL A 127 -9.04 10.29 -13.51
CA VAL A 127 -8.96 9.09 -12.68
C VAL A 127 -8.75 9.52 -11.24
N ALA A 128 -9.45 8.87 -10.32
CA ALA A 128 -9.39 9.23 -8.92
C ALA A 128 -9.52 8.02 -8.01
N ASN A 129 -9.07 8.19 -6.77
CA ASN A 129 -9.40 7.29 -5.66
C ASN A 129 -10.15 8.06 -4.57
N ALA A 130 -10.81 7.35 -3.67
CA ALA A 130 -11.51 7.93 -2.53
C ALA A 130 -10.91 7.40 -1.22
N VAL A 131 -11.63 7.62 -0.11
CA VAL A 131 -11.34 6.93 1.16
C VAL A 131 -11.22 5.42 0.89
N PRO A 132 -10.13 4.76 1.31
CA PRO A 132 -9.94 3.34 1.07
C PRO A 132 -11.15 2.51 1.50
N ALA A 133 -11.58 1.62 0.62
CA ALA A 133 -12.63 0.67 0.93
C ALA A 133 -12.11 -0.43 1.86
N LEU A 134 -13.03 -1.08 2.56
CA LEU A 134 -12.69 -2.19 3.44
C LEU A 134 -12.68 -3.51 2.65
N LEU A 135 -11.53 -4.17 2.62
CA LEU A 135 -11.34 -5.49 2.05
C LEU A 135 -11.43 -6.54 3.15
N TYR A 136 -12.22 -7.59 2.92
CA TYR A 136 -12.25 -8.77 3.75
C TYR A 136 -11.74 -9.97 2.96
N THR A 137 -10.86 -10.77 3.55
CA THR A 137 -10.38 -12.01 2.94
C THR A 137 -10.32 -13.14 3.97
N VAL A 138 -10.56 -14.36 3.52
CA VAL A 138 -10.45 -15.56 4.36
C VAL A 138 -9.26 -16.37 3.91
N VAL A 139 -8.29 -16.52 4.80
CA VAL A 139 -7.07 -17.30 4.53
C VAL A 139 -6.96 -18.43 5.53
N THR A 140 -6.57 -19.61 5.05
CA THR A 140 -6.34 -20.76 5.92
C THR A 140 -4.89 -20.77 6.38
N ILE A 141 -4.68 -20.55 7.69
CA ILE A 141 -3.37 -20.61 8.33
C ILE A 141 -3.39 -21.80 9.28
N GLU A 142 -2.39 -22.69 9.16
CA GLU A 142 -2.26 -23.90 10.00
C GLU A 142 -3.55 -24.77 9.98
N GLY A 143 -4.21 -24.86 8.83
CA GLY A 143 -5.44 -25.64 8.65
C GLY A 143 -6.70 -25.02 9.27
N LYS A 144 -6.63 -23.79 9.78
CA LYS A 144 -7.78 -23.06 10.32
C LYS A 144 -8.10 -21.82 9.47
N PRO A 145 -9.37 -21.58 9.12
CA PRO A 145 -9.75 -20.36 8.42
C PRO A 145 -9.62 -19.16 9.37
N HIS A 146 -9.03 -18.08 8.87
CA HIS A 146 -8.90 -16.80 9.54
C HIS A 146 -9.50 -15.72 8.64
N LEU A 147 -10.29 -14.81 9.25
CA LEU A 147 -10.80 -13.62 8.57
C LEU A 147 -9.82 -12.47 8.76
N PHE A 148 -9.35 -11.89 7.67
CA PHE A 148 -8.54 -10.69 7.63
C PHE A 148 -9.38 -9.51 7.13
N ALA A 149 -9.09 -8.33 7.67
CA ALA A 149 -9.65 -7.06 7.22
C ALA A 149 -8.52 -6.07 6.94
N GLY A 150 -8.60 -5.34 5.83
CA GLY A 150 -7.60 -4.36 5.43
C GLY A 150 -8.19 -3.30 4.50
N GLY A 151 -7.39 -2.30 4.14
CA GLY A 151 -7.79 -1.27 3.18
C GLY A 151 -7.48 -1.69 1.74
N VAL A 152 -8.35 -1.33 0.81
CA VAL A 152 -8.08 -1.38 -0.64
C VAL A 152 -8.39 -0.02 -1.26
N TYR A 153 -7.58 0.42 -2.21
CA TYR A 153 -7.86 1.67 -2.92
C TYR A 153 -9.14 1.55 -3.73
N ASP A 154 -9.96 2.60 -3.65
CA ASP A 154 -11.09 2.74 -4.54
C ASP A 154 -10.63 3.30 -5.90
N TYR A 155 -11.42 3.11 -6.96
CA TYR A 155 -11.09 3.58 -8.30
C TYR A 155 -12.30 4.19 -9.00
N TYR A 156 -12.09 5.39 -9.54
CA TYR A 156 -13.03 6.14 -10.36
C TYR A 156 -12.33 6.53 -11.66
N GLU A 157 -13.05 6.46 -12.78
CA GLU A 157 -12.59 6.95 -14.07
C GLU A 157 -13.81 7.49 -14.82
N PHE A 158 -13.77 8.76 -15.19
CA PHE A 158 -14.90 9.44 -15.83
C PHE A 158 -14.45 10.59 -16.73
N LEU A 159 -15.33 10.98 -17.66
CA LEU A 159 -15.11 12.15 -18.50
C LEU A 159 -15.61 13.42 -17.81
N GLN A 160 -14.81 14.47 -17.85
CA GLN A 160 -15.12 15.78 -17.29
C GLN A 160 -14.88 16.87 -18.36
N PRO A 161 -15.68 17.96 -18.42
CA PRO A 161 -15.38 19.07 -19.30
C PRO A 161 -14.01 19.69 -18.97
N LEU A 162 -13.22 20.04 -19.99
CA LEU A 162 -11.86 20.62 -19.83
C LEU A 162 -11.84 21.87 -18.93
N ALA A 163 -12.91 22.66 -18.96
CA ALA A 163 -13.04 23.88 -18.16
C ALA A 163 -13.42 23.61 -16.69
N GLU A 164 -13.83 22.38 -16.37
CA GLU A 164 -14.35 21.94 -15.07
C GLU A 164 -13.49 20.83 -14.45
N ARG A 165 -12.22 20.75 -14.85
CA ARG A 165 -11.22 19.88 -14.21
C ARG A 165 -11.26 20.03 -12.70
N LEU A 166 -11.24 18.90 -12.01
CA LEU A 166 -11.31 18.86 -10.56
C LEU A 166 -9.91 18.99 -9.95
N THR A 167 -9.81 19.81 -8.91
CA THR A 167 -8.69 19.76 -7.97
C THR A 167 -8.94 18.69 -6.91
N ASP A 168 -7.92 18.32 -6.13
CA ASP A 168 -8.07 17.37 -5.02
C ASP A 168 -9.12 17.84 -4.01
N GLU A 169 -9.17 19.14 -3.69
CA GLU A 169 -10.18 19.70 -2.78
C GLU A 169 -11.60 19.54 -3.35
N GLN A 170 -11.80 19.89 -4.62
CA GLN A 170 -13.09 19.77 -5.28
C GLN A 170 -13.52 18.31 -5.37
N TRP A 171 -12.58 17.41 -5.66
CA TRP A 171 -12.83 15.98 -5.64
C TRP A 171 -13.23 15.51 -4.26
N GLN A 172 -12.48 15.87 -3.21
CA GLN A 172 -12.75 15.46 -1.82
C GLN A 172 -14.13 15.90 -1.34
N GLU A 173 -14.59 17.11 -1.73
CA GLU A 173 -15.92 17.64 -1.40
C GLU A 173 -17.06 17.04 -2.26
N LEU A 174 -16.75 16.51 -3.45
CA LEU A 174 -17.76 16.01 -4.39
C LEU A 174 -18.58 14.85 -3.80
N SER A 175 -19.89 15.10 -3.67
CA SER A 175 -20.87 14.12 -3.19
C SER A 175 -22.23 14.29 -3.90
N PRO A 176 -22.80 13.23 -4.50
CA PRO A 176 -22.26 11.88 -4.59
C PRO A 176 -21.04 11.81 -5.52
N LYS A 177 -20.17 10.82 -5.29
CA LYS A 177 -19.09 10.49 -6.23
C LYS A 177 -19.69 9.99 -7.56
N PRO A 178 -18.97 10.14 -8.69
CA PRO A 178 -19.38 9.56 -9.96
C PRO A 178 -19.55 8.03 -9.87
N GLU A 179 -20.32 7.47 -10.79
CA GLU A 179 -20.42 6.02 -10.92
C GLU A 179 -19.04 5.43 -11.25
N LYS A 180 -18.78 4.25 -10.69
CA LYS A 180 -17.54 3.52 -10.97
C LYS A 180 -17.58 2.97 -12.39
N PRO A 181 -16.43 2.80 -13.05
CA PRO A 181 -16.37 2.17 -14.36
C PRO A 181 -16.98 0.77 -14.33
N GLU A 182 -17.82 0.45 -15.31
CA GLU A 182 -18.50 -0.86 -15.41
C GLU A 182 -17.52 -2.04 -15.35
N TRP A 183 -16.31 -1.86 -15.86
CA TRP A 183 -15.30 -2.93 -15.89
C TRP A 183 -14.78 -3.33 -14.50
N ILE A 184 -14.96 -2.52 -13.46
CA ILE A 184 -14.59 -2.91 -12.09
C ILE A 184 -15.40 -4.12 -11.62
N GLU A 185 -16.63 -4.28 -12.11
CA GLU A 185 -17.49 -5.41 -11.74
C GLU A 185 -16.83 -6.77 -12.06
N PHE A 186 -15.96 -6.84 -13.07
CA PHE A 186 -15.21 -8.07 -13.39
C PHE A 186 -14.23 -8.52 -12.29
N PHE A 187 -13.90 -7.65 -11.35
CA PHE A 187 -12.95 -7.91 -10.26
C PHE A 187 -13.63 -7.98 -8.87
N ALA A 188 -14.93 -7.73 -8.80
CA ALA A 188 -15.68 -7.63 -7.55
C ALA A 188 -16.43 -8.92 -7.16
N GLU A 189 -16.25 -10.02 -7.92
CA GLU A 189 -16.80 -11.35 -7.64
C GLU A 189 -15.86 -12.24 -6.82
#